data_AF-A0A519HNK2-F1
#
_entry.id   AF-A0A519HNK2-F1
#
_cell.length_a   1.000
_cell.length_b   1.000
_cell.length_c   1.000
_cell.angle_alpha   90.00
_cell.angle_beta   90.00
_cell.angle_gamma   90.00
#
_symmetry.space_group_name_H-M   'P 1'
#
loop_
_entity.id
_entity.type
_entity.pdbx_description
1 polymer ?
#
loop_
_entity_poly.entity_id
_entity_poly.type
_entity_poly.pdbx_seq_one_letter_code
_entity_poly.pdbx_strand_id
1 'polypeptide(L)'
;MRKTTVTLLALAALAGATASQAQDRVPAPTEDQTEFVGWLKLSNGEFQLYWAEADVRRPLAANCVSGAADIGEMRQATDLAGQKVRITGSTVPWSEAVSGRIEQGRANIRNDCAGAFVIKADDIRPSN
;
A
#
# COMPACT_ATOMS: atom_id res chain seq x y z
N MET A 1 -7.86 13.40 70.18
CA MET A 1 -6.75 12.48 69.81
C MET A 1 -7.32 11.29 69.05
N ARG A 2 -7.06 11.17 67.74
CA ARG A 2 -7.21 9.98 66.87
C ARG A 2 -6.67 10.36 65.48
N LYS A 3 -5.41 9.99 65.23
CA LYS A 3 -4.94 8.91 64.33
C LYS A 3 -4.87 9.33 62.86
N THR A 4 -3.65 9.69 62.46
CA THR A 4 -3.16 9.78 61.08
C THR A 4 -3.31 8.42 60.38
N THR A 5 -3.83 8.40 59.16
CA THR A 5 -3.69 7.25 58.25
C THR A 5 -3.50 7.79 56.84
N VAL A 6 -2.28 7.62 56.34
CA VAL A 6 -1.82 7.92 54.98
C VAL A 6 -2.13 6.69 54.13
N THR A 7 -2.84 6.85 53.00
CA THR A 7 -3.06 5.72 52.07
C THR A 7 -3.16 6.15 50.60
N LEU A 8 -2.12 5.78 49.87
CA LEU A 8 -2.02 5.26 48.49
C LEU A 8 -2.39 6.14 47.28
N LEU A 9 -1.33 6.47 46.52
CA LEU A 9 -1.31 6.69 45.07
C LEU A 9 -2.05 5.56 44.33
N ALA A 10 -2.93 5.93 43.39
CA ALA A 10 -3.37 5.06 42.31
C ALA A 10 -3.18 5.81 40.98
N LEU A 11 -2.14 5.44 40.24
CA LEU A 11 -1.95 5.78 38.83
C LEU A 11 -3.07 5.08 38.03
N ALA A 12 -4.04 5.84 37.55
CA ALA A 12 -5.01 5.35 36.58
C ALA A 12 -4.37 5.35 35.18
N ALA A 13 -4.22 4.16 34.63
CA ALA A 13 -3.64 3.89 33.32
C ALA A 13 -4.41 4.61 32.19
N LEU A 14 -3.67 5.25 31.29
CA LEU A 14 -4.19 5.65 29.99
C LEU A 14 -4.52 4.38 29.20
N ALA A 15 -5.80 4.02 29.17
CA ALA A 15 -6.34 3.10 28.20
C ALA A 15 -6.26 3.79 26.82
N GLY A 16 -5.17 3.54 26.11
CA GLY A 16 -5.03 3.89 24.70
C GLY A 16 -6.05 3.09 23.90
N ALA A 17 -7.22 3.69 23.65
CA ALA A 17 -8.16 3.23 22.65
C ALA A 17 -7.50 3.38 21.27
N THR A 18 -6.82 2.35 20.80
CA THR A 18 -6.50 2.21 19.39
C THR A 18 -7.83 1.93 18.67
N ALA A 19 -8.52 2.99 18.31
CA ALA A 19 -9.61 2.94 17.35
C ALA A 19 -9.05 2.32 16.06
N SER A 20 -9.29 1.02 15.88
CA SER A 20 -9.12 0.35 14.60
C SER A 20 -10.17 0.96 13.68
N GLN A 21 -9.80 2.06 13.02
CA GLN A 21 -10.61 2.63 11.96
C GLN A 21 -10.68 1.55 10.88
N ALA A 22 -11.89 1.04 10.64
CA ALA A 22 -12.17 0.24 9.47
C ALA A 22 -11.93 1.14 8.26
N GLN A 23 -10.70 1.13 7.75
CA GLN A 23 -10.41 1.61 6.41
C GLN A 23 -11.29 0.78 5.49
N ASP A 24 -12.09 1.44 4.65
CA ASP A 24 -12.71 0.80 3.49
C ASP A 24 -11.63 -0.03 2.80
N ARG A 25 -11.68 -1.35 2.99
CA ARG A 25 -10.59 -2.22 2.58
C ARG A 25 -10.54 -2.16 1.07
N VAL A 26 -9.41 -1.70 0.55
CA VAL A 26 -8.99 -2.05 -0.79
C VAL A 26 -9.19 -3.55 -0.98
N PRO A 27 -9.83 -3.97 -2.08
CA PRO A 27 -9.82 -5.37 -2.46
C PRO A 27 -8.36 -5.83 -2.51
N ALA A 28 -7.98 -6.64 -1.53
CA ALA A 28 -6.65 -7.21 -1.49
C ALA A 28 -6.51 -8.08 -2.75
N PRO A 29 -5.40 -7.94 -3.51
CA PRO A 29 -5.14 -8.83 -4.62
C PRO A 29 -5.17 -10.29 -4.17
N THR A 30 -5.71 -11.17 -5.01
CA THR A 30 -5.63 -12.63 -4.79
C THR A 30 -4.41 -13.19 -5.50
N GLU A 31 -3.86 -14.31 -5.02
CA GLU A 31 -2.65 -14.95 -5.55
C GLU A 31 -2.73 -15.27 -7.06
N ASP A 32 -3.92 -15.62 -7.56
CA ASP A 32 -4.15 -15.94 -8.98
C ASP A 32 -4.60 -14.73 -9.83
N GLN A 33 -4.60 -13.52 -9.26
CA GLN A 33 -5.06 -12.33 -9.99
C GLN A 33 -4.00 -11.88 -11.00
N THR A 34 -4.43 -11.67 -12.25
CA THR A 34 -3.53 -11.28 -13.35
C THR A 34 -3.86 -9.94 -13.99
N GLU A 35 -5.02 -9.36 -13.67
CA GLU A 35 -5.45 -8.07 -14.18
C GLU A 35 -5.89 -7.14 -13.03
N PHE A 36 -5.45 -5.88 -13.12
CA PHE A 36 -5.71 -4.87 -12.11
C PHE A 36 -6.12 -3.57 -12.81
N VAL A 37 -7.22 -2.98 -12.37
CA VAL A 37 -7.71 -1.71 -12.91
C VAL A 37 -7.80 -0.71 -11.77
N GLY A 38 -7.18 0.46 -11.96
CA GLY A 38 -7.15 1.49 -10.93
C GLY A 38 -6.45 2.74 -11.42
N TRP A 39 -6.34 3.71 -10.54
CA TRP A 39 -5.66 4.97 -10.76
C TRP A 39 -4.20 4.88 -10.32
N LEU A 40 -3.31 5.31 -11.21
CA LEU A 40 -1.89 5.15 -11.06
C LEU A 40 -1.26 6.36 -10.36
N LYS A 41 -0.40 6.11 -9.38
CA LYS A 41 0.52 7.10 -8.81
C LYS A 41 1.92 6.52 -8.80
N LEU A 42 2.94 7.36 -8.98
CA LEU A 42 4.32 6.95 -8.77
C LEU A 42 4.84 7.47 -7.44
N SER A 43 5.57 6.63 -6.72
CA SER A 43 6.24 7.00 -5.47
C SER A 43 7.47 6.14 -5.25
N ASN A 44 8.58 6.75 -4.83
CA ASN A 44 9.81 6.04 -4.44
C ASN A 44 10.34 5.00 -5.46
N GLY A 45 10.03 5.16 -6.75
CA GLY A 45 10.44 4.23 -7.80
C GLY A 45 9.53 3.02 -8.03
N GLU A 46 8.40 2.93 -7.32
CA GLU A 46 7.32 1.97 -7.57
C GLU A 46 6.05 2.71 -8.01
N PHE A 47 5.08 1.97 -8.55
CA PHE A 47 3.73 2.46 -8.71
C PHE A 47 2.84 2.08 -7.52
N GLN A 48 1.83 2.91 -7.27
CA GLN A 48 0.76 2.69 -6.32
C GLN A 48 -0.55 2.72 -7.11
N LEU A 49 -1.29 1.62 -7.06
CA LEU A 49 -2.57 1.49 -7.74
C LEU A 49 -3.71 1.73 -6.74
N TYR A 50 -4.56 2.71 -7.02
CA TYR A 50 -5.70 3.10 -6.20
C TYR A 50 -7.02 2.74 -6.89
N TRP A 51 -8.06 2.37 -6.14
CA TRP A 51 -9.38 2.09 -6.74
C TRP A 51 -10.14 3.37 -7.09
N ALA A 52 -9.95 4.43 -6.31
CA ALA A 52 -10.63 5.71 -6.49
C ALA A 52 -9.66 6.82 -6.91
N GLU A 53 -10.11 7.68 -7.83
CA GLU A 53 -9.33 8.82 -8.32
C GLU A 53 -8.92 9.79 -7.19
N ALA A 54 -9.82 10.00 -6.24
CA ALA A 54 -9.60 10.90 -5.12
C ALA A 54 -8.39 10.50 -4.26
N ASP A 55 -8.03 9.22 -4.24
CA ASP A 55 -7.01 8.68 -3.36
C ASP A 55 -5.59 8.89 -3.89
N VAL A 56 -5.44 9.01 -5.21
CA VAL A 56 -4.16 9.35 -5.88
C VAL A 56 -3.57 10.65 -5.36
N ARG A 57 -4.44 11.63 -5.07
CA ARG A 57 -4.05 12.96 -4.60
C ARG A 57 -3.72 13.00 -3.11
N ARG A 58 -3.98 11.91 -2.36
CA ARG A 58 -3.68 11.88 -0.93
C ARG A 58 -2.15 11.85 -0.72
N PRO A 59 -1.65 12.56 0.30
CA PRO A 59 -0.22 12.60 0.58
C PRO A 59 0.29 11.26 1.13
N LEU A 60 -0.57 10.51 1.84
CA LEU A 60 -0.23 9.22 2.42
C LEU A 60 -0.66 8.08 1.51
N ALA A 61 0.18 7.05 1.41
CA ALA A 61 -0.15 5.78 0.80
C ALA A 61 -1.10 5.02 1.73
N ALA A 62 -2.39 5.24 1.55
CA ALA A 62 -3.45 4.47 2.19
C ALA A 62 -4.35 3.94 1.09
N ASN A 63 -4.85 2.72 1.27
CA ASN A 63 -5.78 2.12 0.33
C ASN A 63 -5.23 2.05 -1.11
N CYS A 64 -4.03 1.49 -1.25
CA CYS A 64 -3.42 1.20 -2.55
C CYS A 64 -2.79 -0.19 -2.58
N VAL A 65 -2.34 -0.59 -3.76
CA VAL A 65 -1.47 -1.76 -3.95
C VAL A 65 -0.18 -1.29 -4.60
N SER A 66 0.95 -1.67 -4.02
CA SER A 66 2.28 -1.39 -4.55
C SER A 66 2.63 -2.35 -5.68
N GLY A 67 3.38 -1.87 -6.65
CA GLY A 67 3.94 -2.72 -7.68
C GLY A 67 5.02 -2.04 -8.52
N ALA A 68 5.66 -2.83 -9.35
CA ALA A 68 6.65 -2.34 -10.30
C ALA A 68 6.53 -3.10 -11.62
N ALA A 69 7.05 -2.51 -12.68
CA ALA A 69 7.25 -3.13 -13.97
C ALA A 69 8.74 -3.05 -14.35
N ASP A 70 9.11 -3.63 -15.49
CA ASP A 70 10.43 -3.39 -16.07
C ASP A 70 10.62 -1.92 -16.46
N ILE A 71 11.86 -1.51 -16.73
CA ILE A 71 12.21 -0.08 -16.94
C ILE A 71 11.40 0.56 -18.09
N GLY A 72 11.08 -0.19 -19.15
CA GLY A 72 10.32 0.33 -20.28
C GLY A 72 8.90 0.72 -19.85
N GLU A 73 8.24 -0.20 -19.17
CA GLU A 73 6.87 -0.08 -18.67
C GLU A 73 6.78 0.93 -17.52
N MET A 74 7.82 1.04 -16.67
CA MET A 74 7.88 2.08 -15.64
C MET A 74 8.05 3.49 -16.24
N ARG A 75 8.72 3.62 -17.39
CA ARG A 75 8.73 4.90 -18.12
C ARG A 75 7.35 5.23 -18.65
N GLN A 76 6.66 4.26 -19.24
CA GLN A 76 5.27 4.44 -19.68
C GLN A 76 4.35 4.81 -18.50
N ALA A 77 4.54 4.17 -17.34
CA ALA A 77 3.81 4.47 -16.11
C ALA A 77 3.99 5.94 -15.66
N THR A 78 5.11 6.58 -16.01
CA THR A 78 5.36 8.00 -15.73
C THR A 78 4.41 8.89 -16.51
N ASP A 79 4.19 8.59 -17.80
CA ASP A 79 3.25 9.34 -18.64
C ASP A 79 1.79 9.10 -18.22
N LEU A 80 1.53 7.96 -17.59
CA LEU A 80 0.20 7.54 -17.12
C LEU A 80 -0.09 7.93 -15.65
N ALA A 81 0.85 8.60 -14.97
CA ALA A 81 0.65 9.02 -13.59
C ALA A 81 -0.57 9.95 -13.45
N GLY A 82 -1.43 9.65 -12.49
CA GLY A 82 -2.70 10.34 -12.28
C GLY A 82 -3.85 9.87 -13.16
N GLN A 83 -3.63 8.89 -14.04
CA GLN A 83 -4.66 8.37 -14.94
C GLN A 83 -5.18 7.01 -14.48
N LYS A 84 -6.36 6.64 -14.96
CA LYS A 84 -6.90 5.30 -14.79
C LYS A 84 -6.24 4.35 -15.78
N VAL A 85 -5.66 3.27 -15.28
CA VAL A 85 -4.90 2.29 -16.05
C VAL A 85 -5.45 0.89 -15.84
N ARG A 86 -5.14 0.03 -16.81
CA ARG A 86 -5.22 -1.43 -16.71
C ARG A 86 -3.80 -1.95 -16.68
N ILE A 87 -3.53 -2.83 -15.72
CA ILE A 87 -2.25 -3.50 -15.54
C ILE A 87 -2.49 -4.99 -15.73
N THR A 88 -1.67 -5.64 -16.55
CA THR A 88 -1.58 -7.09 -16.57
C THR A 88 -0.25 -7.54 -15.99
N GLY A 89 -0.25 -8.65 -15.26
CA GLY A 89 0.95 -9.21 -14.64
C GLY A 89 0.59 -10.30 -13.64
N SER A 90 1.32 -10.35 -12.53
CA SER A 90 1.07 -11.30 -11.44
C SER A 90 1.14 -10.64 -10.07
N THR A 91 0.42 -11.20 -9.09
CA THR A 91 0.66 -10.92 -7.68
C THR A 91 1.85 -11.69 -7.15
N VAL A 92 2.56 -11.11 -6.19
CA VAL A 92 3.56 -11.81 -5.37
C VAL A 92 3.27 -11.52 -3.90
N PRO A 93 3.21 -12.55 -3.03
CA PRO A 93 3.04 -12.32 -1.61
C PRO A 93 4.25 -11.59 -1.03
N TRP A 94 4.01 -10.58 -0.19
CA TRP A 94 5.07 -9.78 0.41
C TRP A 94 6.01 -10.61 1.31
N SER A 95 5.57 -11.78 1.78
CA SER A 95 6.42 -12.73 2.51
C SER A 95 7.62 -13.23 1.69
N GLU A 96 7.60 -13.09 0.36
CA GLU A 96 8.74 -13.42 -0.50
C GLU A 96 9.80 -12.30 -0.58
N ALA A 97 9.57 -11.14 0.05
CA ALA A 97 10.51 -10.04 0.03
C ALA A 97 11.86 -10.43 0.64
N VAL A 98 12.93 -10.15 -0.09
CA VAL A 98 14.31 -10.35 0.37
C VAL A 98 14.93 -8.99 0.65
N SER A 99 15.51 -8.80 1.83
CA SER A 99 16.09 -7.50 2.23
C SER A 99 15.11 -6.32 2.12
N GLY A 100 13.84 -6.58 2.43
CA GLY A 100 12.77 -5.58 2.44
C GLY A 100 12.34 -5.09 1.06
N ARG A 101 12.51 -5.91 0.01
CA ARG A 101 12.04 -5.59 -1.35
C ARG A 101 11.67 -6.83 -2.14
N ILE A 102 10.85 -6.65 -3.16
CA ILE A 102 10.63 -7.60 -4.26
C ILE A 102 11.18 -6.97 -5.56
N GLU A 103 11.91 -7.75 -6.34
CA GLU A 103 12.51 -7.28 -7.60
C GLU A 103 11.61 -7.57 -8.80
N GLN A 104 11.50 -6.60 -9.71
CA GLN A 104 10.92 -6.76 -11.05
C GLN A 104 11.91 -6.15 -12.06
N GLY A 105 12.70 -7.04 -12.68
CA GLY A 105 13.87 -6.70 -13.48
C GLY A 105 14.85 -5.79 -12.75
N ARG A 106 14.90 -4.51 -13.15
CA ARG A 106 15.77 -3.49 -12.52
C ARG A 106 15.03 -2.56 -11.56
N ALA A 107 13.70 -2.68 -11.47
CA ALA A 107 12.89 -1.95 -10.51
C ALA A 107 12.74 -2.74 -9.20
N ASN A 108 12.42 -2.03 -8.13
CA ASN A 108 12.21 -2.61 -6.80
C ASN A 108 10.85 -2.18 -6.26
N ILE A 109 10.17 -3.12 -5.61
CA ILE A 109 8.94 -2.89 -4.87
C ILE A 109 9.28 -2.89 -3.39
N ARG A 110 9.00 -1.78 -2.71
CA ARG A 110 9.21 -1.56 -1.27
C ARG A 110 7.94 -1.79 -0.46
N ASN A 111 6.80 -1.92 -1.15
CA ASN A 111 5.49 -2.12 -0.55
C ASN A 111 5.07 -0.94 0.33
N ASP A 112 5.16 0.28 -0.22
CA ASP A 112 4.77 1.50 0.48
C ASP A 112 3.28 1.52 0.87
N CYS A 113 2.45 0.71 0.18
CA CYS A 113 1.04 0.51 0.52
C CYS A 113 0.80 -0.51 1.65
N ALA A 114 1.84 -1.16 2.18
CA ALA A 114 1.78 -2.16 3.24
C ALA A 114 0.79 -3.32 2.97
N GLY A 115 0.69 -3.75 1.71
CA GLY A 115 -0.18 -4.83 1.27
C GLY A 115 0.38 -6.22 1.58
N ALA A 116 -0.50 -7.22 1.69
CA ALA A 116 -0.08 -8.62 1.77
C ALA A 116 0.50 -9.16 0.45
N PHE A 117 0.10 -8.53 -0.67
CA PHE A 117 0.56 -8.84 -2.01
C PHE A 117 1.00 -7.54 -2.71
N VAL A 118 1.94 -7.68 -3.63
CA VAL A 118 2.36 -6.63 -4.57
C VAL A 118 2.16 -7.09 -6.00
N ILE A 119 2.19 -6.14 -6.94
CA ILE A 119 2.02 -6.42 -8.37
C ILE A 119 3.38 -6.39 -9.08
N LYS A 120 3.74 -7.49 -9.74
CA LYS A 120 4.77 -7.51 -10.78
C LYS A 120 4.08 -7.34 -12.11
N ALA A 121 4.17 -6.14 -12.68
CA ALA A 121 3.48 -5.79 -13.90
C ALA A 121 4.33 -6.15 -15.14
N ASP A 122 3.64 -6.67 -16.15
CA ASP A 122 4.20 -6.96 -17.48
C ASP A 122 3.76 -5.90 -18.51
N ASP A 123 2.60 -5.26 -18.30
CA ASP A 123 2.06 -4.23 -19.20
C ASP A 123 1.18 -3.25 -18.43
N ILE A 124 1.27 -1.96 -18.78
CA ILE A 124 0.50 -0.86 -18.15
C ILE A 124 -0.06 0.01 -19.27
N ARG A 125 -1.39 0.09 -19.37
CA ARG A 125 -2.08 0.85 -20.44
C ARG A 125 -3.20 1.72 -19.90
N PRO A 126 -3.59 2.78 -20.62
CA PRO A 126 -4.82 3.52 -20.31
C PRO A 126 -6.03 2.60 -20.22
N SER A 127 -6.90 2.83 -19.23
CA SER A 127 -8.18 2.13 -19.08
C SER A 127 -9.33 3.12 -19.24
N ASN A 128 -9.44 3.66 -20.45
CA ASN A 128 -10.48 4.61 -20.85
C ASN A 128 -11.78 3.89 -21.23
#